data_AF-A0A3M2H5G3-F1
#
_entry.id   AF-A0A3M2H5G3-F1
#
_cell.length_a   1.000
_cell.length_b   1.000
_cell.length_c   1.000
_cell.angle_alpha   90.00
_cell.angle_beta   90.00
_cell.angle_gamma   90.00
#
_symmetry.space_group_name_H-M   'P 1'
#
loop_
_entity.id
_entity.type
_entity.pdbx_description
1 polymer ?
#
loop_
_entity_poly.entity_id
_entity_poly.type
_entity_poly.pdbx_seq_one_letter_code
_entity_poly.pdbx_strand_id
1 'polypeptide(L)'
;MTRPGSGVQLEAVRPGPPALERLAELVDAAQSTDPLAPVTVVVPTNYAGLAVRRTLAAHRARAAVSFVTVNRLAEELAGPRLAEGGRRPVSTPLIAAAVRRVLDTEAGMFAPVAAHPSTERALVRAHRELAGLDETALDTLADASRRAREVVRLHRAVHALLEPRFTDEHDLLAAAIERAADPATDLTTTGEIVVYLPRRLAPAAGRLLATLGRRLGVTVLVGATGDPHADTLVGAVA
;
A
#
# COMPACT_ATOMS: atom_id res chain seq x y z
N MET A 1 -11.96 0.73 -29.89
CA MET A 1 -10.67 1.35 -30.26
C MET A 1 -9.84 1.41 -28.99
N THR A 2 -8.85 0.52 -28.89
CA THR A 2 -8.07 0.22 -27.69
C THR A 2 -7.21 1.42 -27.31
N ARG A 3 -7.43 2.05 -26.15
CA ARG A 3 -6.53 3.09 -25.64
C ARG A 3 -5.14 2.46 -25.42
N PRO A 4 -4.05 3.06 -25.93
CA PRO A 4 -2.70 2.53 -25.74
C PRO A 4 -2.38 2.53 -24.25
N GLY A 5 -1.77 1.45 -23.73
CA GLY A 5 -1.38 1.33 -22.33
C GLY A 5 -0.55 2.53 -21.89
N SER A 6 -1.20 3.43 -21.16
CA SER A 6 -0.67 4.74 -20.78
C SER A 6 -0.15 4.64 -19.34
N GLY A 7 1.18 4.66 -19.22
CA GLY A 7 1.88 4.61 -17.94
C GLY A 7 1.39 5.65 -16.93
N VAL A 8 1.87 5.50 -15.69
CA VAL A 8 1.47 6.34 -14.55
C VAL A 8 1.65 7.83 -14.89
N GLN A 9 0.56 8.58 -14.88
CA GLN A 9 0.55 10.04 -15.01
C GLN A 9 0.57 10.67 -13.62
N LEU A 10 1.35 11.72 -13.45
CA LEU A 10 1.44 12.46 -12.20
C LEU A 10 0.92 13.88 -12.44
N GLU A 11 0.04 14.35 -11.56
CA GLU A 11 -0.53 15.68 -11.64
C GLU A 11 -0.48 16.36 -10.27
N ALA A 12 0.19 17.51 -10.21
CA ALA A 12 0.23 18.33 -9.02
C ALA A 12 -1.07 19.12 -8.86
N VAL A 13 -1.73 19.00 -7.71
CA VAL A 13 -2.99 19.69 -7.40
C VAL A 13 -2.94 20.34 -6.03
N ARG A 14 -3.64 21.46 -5.86
CA ARG A 14 -3.83 22.05 -4.52
C ARG A 14 -4.77 21.17 -3.70
N PRO A 15 -4.37 20.74 -2.49
CA PRO A 15 -5.27 20.00 -1.60
C PRO A 15 -6.54 20.80 -1.27
N GLY A 16 -7.66 20.09 -1.09
CA GLY A 16 -8.96 20.69 -0.79
C GLY A 16 -9.90 20.68 -2.01
N PRO A 17 -10.75 21.72 -2.19
CA PRO A 17 -11.70 21.78 -3.31
C PRO A 17 -11.07 21.56 -4.70
N PRO A 18 -9.89 22.14 -5.04
CA PRO A 18 -9.30 21.94 -6.37
C PRO A 18 -8.97 20.47 -6.68
N ALA A 19 -8.45 19.72 -5.68
CA ALA A 19 -8.19 18.30 -5.86
C ALA A 19 -9.47 17.48 -6.06
N LEU A 20 -10.57 17.86 -5.39
CA LEU A 20 -11.88 17.20 -5.56
C LEU A 20 -12.51 17.50 -6.92
N GLU A 21 -12.44 18.76 -7.38
CA GLU A 21 -12.86 19.16 -8.72
C GLU A 21 -12.07 18.39 -9.77
N ARG A 22 -10.75 18.30 -9.60
CA ARG A 22 -9.91 17.55 -10.53
C ARG A 22 -10.21 16.05 -10.54
N LEU A 23 -10.40 15.45 -9.36
CA LEU A 23 -10.88 14.07 -9.26
C LEU A 23 -12.23 13.90 -9.98
N ALA A 24 -13.12 14.89 -9.86
CA ALA A 24 -14.41 14.85 -10.52
C ALA A 24 -14.28 14.85 -12.04
N GLU A 25 -13.44 15.70 -12.61
CA GLU A 25 -13.14 15.75 -14.04
C GLU A 25 -12.57 14.43 -14.55
N LEU A 26 -11.63 13.82 -13.82
CA LEU A 26 -11.02 12.54 -14.21
C LEU A 26 -12.07 11.42 -14.26
N VAL A 27 -12.96 11.36 -13.26
CA VAL A 27 -14.04 10.37 -13.25
C VAL A 27 -15.00 10.61 -14.41
N ASP A 28 -15.40 11.85 -14.67
CA ASP A 28 -16.32 12.17 -15.78
C ASP A 28 -15.67 11.88 -17.15
N ALA A 29 -14.37 12.10 -17.29
CA ALA A 29 -13.62 11.77 -18.49
C ALA A 29 -13.57 10.24 -18.73
N ALA A 30 -13.32 9.46 -17.68
CA ALA A 30 -13.33 8.00 -17.72
C ALA A 30 -14.73 7.46 -18.10
N GLN A 31 -15.79 8.11 -17.61
CA GLN A 31 -17.19 7.71 -17.80
C GLN A 31 -17.89 8.40 -18.99
N SER A 32 -17.13 9.11 -19.83
CA SER A 32 -17.68 9.92 -20.94
C SER A 32 -18.40 9.10 -22.02
N THR A 33 -18.01 7.83 -22.21
CA THR A 33 -18.60 6.93 -23.21
C THR A 33 -19.53 5.89 -22.60
N ASP A 34 -19.26 5.46 -21.37
CA ASP A 34 -20.07 4.54 -20.59
C ASP A 34 -20.21 5.08 -19.16
N PRO A 35 -21.41 5.52 -18.73
CA PRO A 35 -21.65 5.99 -17.37
C PRO A 35 -21.38 4.94 -16.27
N LEU A 36 -21.28 3.66 -16.65
CA LEU A 36 -20.97 2.55 -15.76
C LEU A 36 -19.52 2.06 -15.91
N ALA A 37 -18.68 2.76 -16.68
CA ALA A 37 -17.27 2.45 -16.75
C ALA A 37 -16.66 2.50 -15.33
N PRO A 38 -15.99 1.43 -14.88
CA PRO A 38 -15.46 1.36 -13.53
C PRO A 38 -14.30 2.33 -13.34
N VAL A 39 -14.29 2.99 -12.19
CA VAL A 39 -13.21 3.87 -11.75
C VAL A 39 -12.83 3.52 -10.31
N THR A 40 -11.54 3.24 -10.09
CA THR A 40 -11.00 2.96 -8.76
C THR A 40 -10.22 4.17 -8.25
N VAL A 41 -10.75 4.80 -7.20
CA VAL A 41 -10.08 5.89 -6.50
C VAL A 41 -9.30 5.32 -5.32
N VAL A 42 -7.97 5.33 -5.43
CA VAL A 42 -7.07 4.90 -4.36
C VAL A 42 -6.87 6.05 -3.38
N VAL A 43 -7.32 5.88 -2.15
CA VAL A 43 -7.35 6.92 -1.11
C VAL A 43 -6.33 6.63 0.00
N PRO A 44 -5.83 7.66 0.70
CA PRO A 44 -4.81 7.47 1.73
C PRO A 44 -5.35 6.75 2.97
N THR A 45 -6.64 6.90 3.27
CA THR A 45 -7.33 6.22 4.38
C THR A 45 -8.80 5.96 4.03
N ASN A 46 -9.42 5.00 4.72
CA ASN A 46 -10.86 4.73 4.59
C ASN A 46 -11.72 5.96 4.95
N TYR A 47 -11.29 6.76 5.94
CA TYR A 47 -11.98 7.99 6.32
C TYR A 47 -11.91 9.04 5.19
N ALA A 48 -10.74 9.21 4.58
CA ALA A 48 -10.58 10.09 3.42
C ALA A 48 -11.45 9.62 2.25
N GLY A 49 -11.50 8.32 1.97
CA GLY A 49 -12.39 7.77 0.94
C GLY A 49 -13.87 8.04 1.21
N LEU A 50 -14.32 7.88 2.45
CA LEU A 50 -15.70 8.20 2.80
C LEU A 50 -16.02 9.69 2.61
N ALA A 51 -15.11 10.57 3.04
CA ALA A 51 -15.25 12.01 2.87
C ALA A 51 -15.31 12.39 1.38
N VAL A 52 -14.34 11.94 0.59
CA VAL A 52 -14.28 12.19 -0.87
C VAL A 52 -15.54 11.68 -1.56
N ARG A 53 -15.96 10.44 -1.27
CA ARG A 53 -17.17 9.83 -1.85
C ARG A 53 -18.42 10.67 -1.57
N ARG A 54 -18.61 11.10 -0.32
CA ARG A 54 -19.76 11.92 0.09
C ARG A 54 -19.73 13.28 -0.60
N THR A 55 -18.57 13.93 -0.66
CA THR A 55 -18.46 15.23 -1.31
C THR A 55 -18.71 15.12 -2.81
N LEU A 56 -18.13 14.15 -3.51
CA LEU A 56 -18.42 13.93 -4.92
C LEU A 56 -19.91 13.65 -5.16
N ALA A 57 -20.52 12.77 -4.37
CA ALA A 57 -21.93 12.41 -4.49
C ALA A 57 -22.89 13.59 -4.22
N ALA A 58 -22.50 14.52 -3.33
CA ALA A 58 -23.28 15.72 -3.04
C ALA A 58 -23.35 16.70 -4.24
N HIS A 59 -22.32 16.71 -5.10
CA HIS A 59 -22.33 17.52 -6.32
C HIS A 59 -23.06 16.79 -7.45
N ARG A 60 -22.78 15.49 -7.62
CA ARG A 60 -23.41 14.64 -8.64
C ARG A 60 -23.31 13.17 -8.25
N ALA A 61 -24.42 12.44 -8.35
CA ALA A 61 -24.41 11.00 -8.17
C ALA A 61 -23.56 10.32 -9.26
N ARG A 62 -22.71 9.38 -8.85
CA ARG A 62 -21.87 8.58 -9.75
C ARG A 62 -22.00 7.10 -9.41
N ALA A 63 -22.09 6.26 -10.44
CA ALA A 63 -22.10 4.82 -10.32
C ALA A 63 -20.72 4.25 -10.70
N ALA A 64 -20.44 3.00 -10.32
CA ALA A 64 -19.19 2.30 -10.66
C ALA A 64 -17.90 3.00 -10.21
N VAL A 65 -17.95 3.84 -9.16
CA VAL A 65 -16.76 4.46 -8.55
C VAL A 65 -16.47 3.83 -7.20
N SER A 66 -15.34 3.13 -7.10
CA SER A 66 -14.86 2.50 -5.87
C SER A 66 -13.85 3.40 -5.16
N PHE A 67 -13.93 3.50 -3.83
CA PHE A 67 -12.98 4.25 -3.01
C PHE A 67 -12.29 3.29 -2.06
N VAL A 68 -11.04 2.96 -2.36
CA VAL A 68 -10.30 1.89 -1.67
C VAL A 68 -8.91 2.35 -1.25
N THR A 69 -8.34 1.76 -0.21
CA THR A 69 -6.89 1.92 0.04
C THR A 69 -6.10 1.03 -0.91
N VAL A 70 -4.79 1.28 -1.04
CA VAL A 70 -3.93 0.43 -1.88
C VAL A 70 -3.90 -1.02 -1.39
N ASN A 71 -3.94 -1.25 -0.08
CA ASN A 71 -3.99 -2.60 0.49
C ASN A 71 -5.33 -3.27 0.18
N ARG A 72 -6.43 -2.51 0.19
CA ARG A 72 -7.73 -3.06 -0.19
C ARG A 72 -7.78 -3.43 -1.67
N LEU A 73 -7.18 -2.62 -2.55
CA LEU A 73 -7.00 -2.96 -3.96
C LEU A 73 -6.15 -4.23 -4.13
N ALA A 74 -5.07 -4.37 -3.35
CA ALA A 74 -4.24 -5.58 -3.37
C ALA A 74 -5.02 -6.82 -2.91
N GLU A 75 -5.85 -6.70 -1.86
CA GLU A 75 -6.76 -7.77 -1.42
C GLU A 75 -7.76 -8.19 -2.50
N GLU A 76 -8.31 -7.23 -3.24
CA GLU A 76 -9.25 -7.52 -4.34
C GLU A 76 -8.57 -8.28 -5.49
N LEU A 77 -7.30 -7.98 -5.76
CA LEU A 77 -6.52 -8.63 -6.82
C LEU A 77 -5.99 -10.02 -6.43
N ALA A 78 -5.50 -10.19 -5.20
CA ALA A 78 -4.73 -11.35 -4.77
C ALA A 78 -5.32 -12.13 -3.60
N GLY A 79 -6.31 -11.59 -2.89
CA GLY A 79 -6.93 -12.21 -1.72
C GLY A 79 -7.43 -13.65 -1.96
N PRO A 80 -8.20 -13.92 -3.03
CA PRO A 80 -8.65 -15.28 -3.34
C PRO A 80 -7.49 -16.27 -3.51
N ARG A 81 -6.43 -15.88 -4.23
CA ARG A 81 -5.27 -16.73 -4.48
C ARG A 81 -4.44 -16.99 -3.22
N LEU A 82 -4.32 -16.00 -2.33
CA LEU A 82 -3.65 -16.19 -1.05
C LEU A 82 -4.44 -17.11 -0.12
N ALA A 83 -5.78 -17.05 -0.17
CA ALA A 83 -6.64 -17.93 0.61
C ALA A 83 -6.51 -19.40 0.19
N GLU A 84 -6.31 -19.68 -1.12
CA GLU A 84 -6.05 -21.04 -1.63
C GLU A 84 -4.76 -21.64 -1.05
N GLY A 85 -3.77 -20.82 -0.72
CA GLY A 85 -2.51 -21.25 -0.09
C GLY A 85 -2.65 -21.69 1.37
N GLY A 86 -3.84 -21.59 1.98
CA GLY A 86 -4.13 -22.07 3.33
C GLY A 86 -3.51 -21.23 4.48
N ARG A 87 -2.60 -20.29 4.17
CA ARG A 87 -2.10 -19.29 5.12
C ARG A 87 -3.15 -18.20 5.34
N ARG A 88 -3.21 -17.67 6.56
CA ARG A 88 -4.21 -16.66 6.97
C ARG A 88 -3.56 -15.29 7.18
N PRO A 89 -4.24 -14.16 6.93
CA PRO A 89 -3.68 -12.85 7.24
C PRO A 89 -3.25 -12.75 8.71
N VAL A 90 -2.02 -12.29 8.96
CA VAL A 90 -1.49 -12.07 10.30
C VAL A 90 -2.14 -10.83 10.93
N SER A 91 -2.55 -10.95 12.19
CA SER A 91 -3.11 -9.82 12.94
C SER A 91 -2.05 -9.13 13.80
N THR A 92 -2.24 -7.84 14.10
CA THR A 92 -1.35 -7.10 15.01
C THR A 92 -1.12 -7.80 16.35
N PRO A 93 -2.17 -8.31 17.05
CA PRO A 93 -1.97 -9.03 18.31
C PRO A 93 -1.14 -10.31 18.15
N LEU A 94 -1.20 -10.95 16.98
CA LEU A 94 -0.44 -12.16 16.71
C LEU A 94 1.05 -11.86 16.46
N ILE A 95 1.37 -10.78 15.73
CA ILE A 95 2.76 -10.29 15.61
C ILE A 95 3.30 -9.96 17.00
N ALA A 96 2.53 -9.25 17.82
CA ALA A 96 2.90 -8.94 19.20
C ALA A 96 3.16 -10.20 20.04
N ALA A 97 2.30 -11.22 19.92
CA ALA A 97 2.51 -12.49 20.59
C ALA A 97 3.76 -13.24 20.11
N ALA A 98 4.04 -13.21 18.81
CA ALA A 98 5.25 -13.78 18.24
C ALA A 98 6.50 -13.06 18.75
N VAL A 99 6.49 -11.72 18.79
CA VAL A 99 7.58 -10.91 19.36
C VAL A 99 7.82 -11.28 20.82
N ARG A 100 6.78 -11.36 21.67
CA ARG A 100 6.95 -11.78 23.07
C ARG A 100 7.54 -13.18 23.18
N ARG A 101 7.06 -14.14 22.39
CA ARG A 101 7.59 -15.51 22.39
C ARG A 101 9.07 -15.58 22.02
N VAL A 102 9.49 -14.80 21.03
CA VAL A 102 10.90 -14.72 20.63
C VAL A 102 11.73 -14.04 21.73
N LEU A 103 11.22 -12.99 22.38
CA LEU A 103 11.89 -12.37 23.52
C LEU A 103 12.03 -13.33 24.71
N ASP A 104 11.00 -14.12 25.01
CA ASP A 104 11.03 -15.09 26.13
C ASP A 104 12.06 -16.22 25.90
N THR A 105 12.35 -16.55 24.64
CA THR A 105 13.24 -17.66 24.28
C THR A 105 14.66 -17.21 23.95
N GLU A 106 14.81 -16.05 23.32
CA GLU A 106 16.10 -15.57 22.79
C GLU A 106 16.23 -14.03 22.77
N ALA A 107 15.91 -13.38 23.90
CA ALA A 107 15.96 -11.92 24.05
C ALA A 107 17.27 -11.25 23.61
N GLY A 108 18.41 -11.96 23.71
CA GLY A 108 19.73 -11.44 23.37
C GLY A 108 20.01 -10.11 24.06
N MET A 109 20.33 -9.07 23.29
CA MET A 109 20.62 -7.75 23.87
C MET A 109 19.41 -7.09 24.57
N PHE A 110 18.18 -7.54 24.28
CA PHE A 110 16.96 -6.98 24.84
C PHE A 110 16.57 -7.59 26.18
N ALA A 111 17.32 -8.57 26.70
CA ALA A 111 17.00 -9.24 27.97
C ALA A 111 16.67 -8.29 29.13
N PRO A 112 17.39 -7.16 29.36
CA PRO A 112 17.05 -6.23 30.44
C PRO A 112 15.68 -5.53 30.28
N VAL A 113 15.12 -5.52 29.08
CA VAL A 113 13.88 -4.80 28.73
C VAL A 113 12.86 -5.70 28.01
N ALA A 114 13.03 -7.02 28.09
CA ALA A 114 12.23 -7.99 27.33
C ALA A 114 10.75 -7.93 27.70
N ALA A 115 10.42 -7.73 28.98
CA ALA A 115 9.05 -7.60 29.47
C ALA A 115 8.47 -6.17 29.34
N HIS A 116 9.23 -5.20 28.81
CA HIS A 116 8.79 -3.81 28.78
C HIS A 116 7.85 -3.54 27.57
N PRO A 117 6.63 -3.01 27.75
CA PRO A 117 5.67 -2.80 26.66
C PRO A 117 6.17 -1.91 25.52
N SER A 118 7.04 -0.96 25.80
CA SER A 118 7.66 -0.12 24.76
C SER A 118 8.65 -0.89 23.88
N THR A 119 9.34 -1.91 24.42
CA THR A 119 10.24 -2.79 23.64
C THR A 119 9.42 -3.62 22.65
N GLU A 120 8.33 -4.24 23.12
CA GLU A 120 7.42 -4.99 22.26
C GLU A 120 6.87 -4.11 21.13
N ARG A 121 6.32 -2.93 21.45
CA ARG A 121 5.76 -2.01 20.44
C ARG A 121 6.82 -1.57 19.41
N ALA A 122 8.04 -1.30 19.87
CA ALA A 122 9.14 -0.92 18.98
C ALA A 122 9.53 -2.07 18.04
N LEU A 123 9.60 -3.32 18.55
CA LEU A 123 9.94 -4.50 17.76
C LEU A 123 8.82 -4.91 16.80
N VAL A 124 7.55 -4.77 17.19
CA VAL A 124 6.40 -4.96 16.27
C VAL A 124 6.47 -3.96 15.12
N ARG A 125 6.78 -2.69 15.41
CA ARG A 125 6.97 -1.67 14.38
C ARG A 125 8.15 -2.00 13.47
N ALA A 126 9.30 -2.32 14.05
CA ALA A 126 10.50 -2.68 13.28
C ALA A 126 10.24 -3.92 12.39
N HIS A 127 9.58 -4.96 12.92
CA HIS A 127 9.25 -6.14 12.14
C HIS A 127 8.44 -5.80 10.88
N ARG A 128 7.46 -4.88 10.97
CA ARG A 128 6.69 -4.42 9.81
C ARG A 128 7.51 -3.61 8.81
N GLU A 129 8.37 -2.73 9.30
CA GLU A 129 9.24 -1.92 8.44
C GLU A 129 10.24 -2.80 7.69
N LEU A 130 10.72 -3.88 8.32
CA LEU A 130 11.68 -4.83 7.74
C LEU A 130 11.03 -5.89 6.84
N ALA A 131 9.75 -6.24 7.03
CA ALA A 131 9.06 -7.28 6.26
C ALA A 131 9.05 -7.03 4.74
N GLY A 132 9.24 -5.79 4.31
CA GLY A 132 9.29 -5.44 2.88
C GLY A 132 10.68 -5.46 2.25
N LEU A 133 11.72 -5.84 3.00
CA LEU A 133 13.12 -5.84 2.55
C LEU A 133 13.56 -7.25 2.12
N ASP A 134 14.43 -7.31 1.13
CA ASP A 134 15.10 -8.56 0.76
C ASP A 134 16.25 -8.90 1.72
N GLU A 135 16.75 -10.14 1.67
CA GLU A 135 17.81 -10.60 2.56
C GLU A 135 19.11 -9.79 2.42
N THR A 136 19.43 -9.27 1.22
CA THR A 136 20.62 -8.43 1.02
C THR A 136 20.50 -7.09 1.75
N ALA A 137 19.32 -6.46 1.71
CA ALA A 137 19.03 -5.25 2.46
C ALA A 137 19.01 -5.52 3.98
N LEU A 138 18.46 -6.66 4.42
CA LEU A 138 18.49 -7.06 5.82
C LEU A 138 19.92 -7.31 6.33
N ASP A 139 20.78 -7.94 5.53
CA ASP A 139 22.19 -8.14 5.85
C ASP A 139 22.94 -6.80 5.94
N THR A 140 22.71 -5.90 4.99
CA THR A 140 23.27 -4.54 5.01
C THR A 140 22.89 -3.80 6.30
N LEU A 141 21.62 -3.90 6.73
CA LEU A 141 21.16 -3.32 7.99
C LEU A 141 21.80 -4.00 9.21
N ALA A 142 21.94 -5.33 9.19
CA ALA A 142 22.57 -6.09 10.27
C ALA A 142 24.06 -5.75 10.46
N ASP A 143 24.74 -5.29 9.41
CA ASP A 143 26.13 -4.85 9.47
C ASP A 143 26.30 -3.40 9.92
N ALA A 144 25.26 -2.58 9.86
CA ALA A 144 25.33 -1.17 10.23
C ALA A 144 25.62 -0.94 11.73
N SER A 145 25.12 -1.82 12.62
CA SER A 145 25.43 -1.75 14.06
C SER A 145 25.04 -3.02 14.80
N ARG A 146 25.61 -3.22 16.01
CA ARG A 146 25.19 -4.30 16.92
C ARG A 146 23.69 -4.30 17.22
N ARG A 147 23.08 -3.11 17.39
CA ARG A 147 21.65 -3.00 17.66
C ARG A 147 20.82 -3.40 16.44
N ALA A 148 21.20 -2.92 15.25
CA ALA A 148 20.51 -3.26 14.01
C ALA A 148 20.58 -4.77 13.74
N ARG A 149 21.74 -5.40 13.96
CA ARG A 149 21.91 -6.86 13.92
C ARG A 149 20.91 -7.62 14.78
N GLU A 150 20.75 -7.21 16.03
CA GLU A 150 19.82 -7.85 16.97
C GLU A 150 18.35 -7.63 16.58
N VAL A 151 18.01 -6.46 16.04
CA VAL A 151 16.65 -6.21 15.51
C VAL A 151 16.37 -7.09 14.29
N VAL A 152 17.32 -7.21 13.36
CA VAL A 152 17.18 -8.08 12.17
C VAL A 152 17.09 -9.55 12.60
N ARG A 153 17.88 -10.00 13.57
CA ARG A 153 17.80 -11.35 14.15
C ARG A 153 16.39 -11.65 14.69
N LEU A 154 15.85 -10.75 15.52
CA LEU A 154 14.50 -10.91 16.06
C LEU A 154 13.43 -10.85 14.97
N HIS A 155 13.57 -9.97 13.97
CA HIS A 155 12.66 -9.92 12.83
C HIS A 155 12.62 -11.26 12.08
N ARG A 156 13.79 -11.85 11.77
CA ARG A 156 13.90 -13.17 11.12
C ARG A 156 13.27 -14.27 11.96
N ALA A 157 13.50 -14.28 13.27
CA ALA A 157 12.89 -15.25 14.18
C ALA A 157 11.36 -15.13 14.24
N VAL A 158 10.83 -13.90 14.30
CA VAL A 158 9.39 -13.64 14.26
C VAL A 158 8.79 -14.04 12.92
N HIS A 159 9.47 -13.73 11.81
CA HIS A 159 9.04 -14.13 10.48
C HIS A 159 8.99 -15.66 10.34
N ALA A 160 10.06 -16.37 10.72
CA ALA A 160 10.12 -17.83 10.68
C ALA A 160 9.03 -18.50 11.54
N LEU A 161 8.63 -17.88 12.64
CA LEU A 161 7.54 -18.37 13.49
C LEU A 161 6.15 -18.23 12.85
N LEU A 162 5.95 -17.19 12.04
CA LEU A 162 4.65 -16.82 11.47
C LEU A 162 4.43 -17.36 10.05
N GLU A 163 5.49 -17.37 9.23
CA GLU A 163 5.47 -17.72 7.81
C GLU A 163 4.69 -19.02 7.52
N PRO A 164 4.83 -20.13 8.29
CA PRO A 164 4.18 -21.38 7.91
C PRO A 164 2.65 -21.35 7.93
N ARG A 165 2.03 -20.37 8.60
CA ARG A 165 0.57 -20.32 8.80
C ARG A 165 -0.05 -18.97 8.48
N PHE A 166 0.75 -17.93 8.32
CA PHE A 166 0.25 -16.58 8.21
C PHE A 166 0.88 -15.81 7.06
N THR A 167 0.08 -15.05 6.34
CA THR A 167 0.52 -14.08 5.34
C THR A 167 0.53 -12.67 5.93
N ASP A 168 1.44 -11.82 5.48
CA ASP A 168 1.47 -10.41 5.86
C ASP A 168 1.15 -9.46 4.68
N GLU A 169 1.31 -8.16 4.94
CA GLU A 169 1.08 -7.12 3.93
C GLU A 169 2.07 -7.20 2.76
N HIS A 170 3.30 -7.70 3.00
CA HIS A 170 4.29 -7.87 1.96
C HIS A 170 3.92 -9.02 1.03
N ASP A 171 3.53 -10.18 1.59
CA ASP A 171 3.01 -11.32 0.82
C ASP A 171 1.83 -10.88 -0.05
N LEU A 172 0.93 -10.07 0.51
CA LEU A 172 -0.22 -9.54 -0.20
C LEU A 172 0.17 -8.65 -1.38
N LEU A 173 1.03 -7.66 -1.16
CA LEU A 173 1.45 -6.75 -2.21
C LEU A 173 2.28 -7.45 -3.30
N ALA A 174 3.12 -8.42 -2.93
CA ALA A 174 3.87 -9.24 -3.88
C ALA A 174 2.93 -10.05 -4.78
N ALA A 175 1.98 -10.78 -4.18
CA ALA A 175 0.98 -11.53 -4.93
C ALA A 175 0.11 -10.62 -5.81
N ALA A 176 -0.27 -9.43 -5.33
CA ALA A 176 -1.03 -8.46 -6.13
C ALA A 176 -0.22 -7.93 -7.32
N ILE A 177 1.08 -7.71 -7.17
CA ILE A 177 1.97 -7.32 -8.28
C ILE A 177 2.03 -8.44 -9.32
N GLU A 178 2.18 -9.69 -8.91
CA GLU A 178 2.17 -10.85 -9.81
C GLU A 178 0.84 -10.94 -10.57
N ARG A 179 -0.30 -10.80 -9.87
CA ARG A 179 -1.63 -10.77 -10.50
C ARG A 179 -1.77 -9.61 -11.47
N ALA A 180 -1.33 -8.40 -11.11
CA ALA A 180 -1.40 -7.25 -12.00
C ALA A 180 -0.56 -7.44 -13.28
N ALA A 181 0.61 -8.09 -13.16
CA ALA A 181 1.51 -8.36 -14.27
C ALA A 181 0.99 -9.48 -15.20
N ASP A 182 0.26 -10.46 -14.67
CA ASP A 182 -0.31 -11.57 -15.44
C ASP A 182 -1.36 -11.09 -16.46
N PRO A 183 -1.12 -11.23 -17.78
CA PRO A 183 -2.07 -10.83 -18.81
C PRO A 183 -3.44 -11.52 -18.73
N ALA A 184 -3.51 -12.71 -18.11
CA ALA A 184 -4.75 -13.45 -17.93
C ALA A 184 -5.63 -12.92 -16.79
N THR A 185 -5.09 -12.06 -15.92
CA THR A 185 -5.87 -11.40 -14.87
C THR A 185 -6.88 -10.45 -15.48
N ASP A 186 -8.16 -10.66 -15.18
CA ASP A 186 -9.21 -9.70 -15.51
C ASP A 186 -9.10 -8.48 -14.60
N LEU A 187 -8.90 -7.31 -15.23
CA LEU A 187 -8.80 -6.01 -14.57
C LEU A 187 -9.97 -5.10 -14.97
N THR A 188 -10.96 -5.62 -15.68
CA THR A 188 -12.10 -4.83 -16.17
C THR A 188 -12.86 -4.18 -15.04
N THR A 189 -13.06 -4.88 -13.92
CA THR A 189 -13.75 -4.36 -12.72
C THR A 189 -12.94 -3.32 -11.95
N THR A 190 -11.62 -3.28 -12.12
CA THR A 190 -10.76 -2.23 -11.54
C THR A 190 -10.87 -0.93 -12.32
N GLY A 191 -10.89 -1.01 -13.65
CA GLY A 191 -11.05 0.16 -14.53
C GLY A 191 -9.92 1.18 -14.42
N GLU A 192 -10.21 2.45 -14.74
CA GLU A 192 -9.22 3.53 -14.59
C GLU A 192 -8.94 3.81 -13.10
N ILE A 193 -7.68 4.08 -12.78
CA ILE A 193 -7.23 4.28 -11.40
C ILE A 193 -6.85 5.74 -11.17
N VAL A 194 -7.43 6.36 -10.14
CA VAL A 194 -7.03 7.69 -9.67
C VAL A 194 -6.47 7.56 -8.25
N VAL A 195 -5.18 7.81 -8.07
CA VAL A 195 -4.54 7.84 -6.75
C VAL A 195 -4.68 9.25 -6.18
N TYR A 196 -5.55 9.39 -5.18
CA TYR A 196 -5.98 10.67 -4.65
C TYR A 196 -5.13 11.12 -3.46
N LEU A 197 -4.31 12.16 -3.63
CA LEU A 197 -3.51 12.81 -2.58
C LEU A 197 -2.75 11.82 -1.69
N PRO A 198 -1.90 10.94 -2.28
CA PRO A 198 -1.11 10.01 -1.48
C PRO A 198 -0.16 10.79 -0.58
N ARG A 199 -0.12 10.46 0.73
CA ARG A 199 0.82 11.09 1.66
C ARG A 199 2.19 10.44 1.64
N ARG A 200 2.20 9.11 1.76
CA ARG A 200 3.38 8.24 1.66
C ARG A 200 2.91 6.92 1.06
N LEU A 201 3.57 6.48 0.00
CA LEU A 201 3.37 5.16 -0.57
C LEU A 201 4.57 4.30 -0.23
N ALA A 202 4.32 3.11 0.33
CA ALA A 202 5.38 2.12 0.48
C ALA A 202 5.92 1.72 -0.91
N PRO A 203 7.21 1.36 -1.03
CA PRO A 203 7.78 0.98 -2.34
C PRO A 203 7.01 -0.13 -3.06
N ALA A 204 6.53 -1.14 -2.33
CA ALA A 204 5.72 -2.22 -2.90
C ALA A 204 4.35 -1.74 -3.42
N ALA A 205 3.69 -0.82 -2.70
CA ALA A 205 2.45 -0.18 -3.16
C ALA A 205 2.69 0.65 -4.43
N GLY A 206 3.80 1.40 -4.50
CA GLY A 206 4.21 2.11 -5.71
C GLY A 206 4.46 1.16 -6.89
N ARG A 207 5.14 0.03 -6.66
CA ARG A 207 5.34 -1.01 -7.68
C ARG A 207 4.04 -1.62 -8.18
N LEU A 208 3.06 -1.86 -7.29
CA LEU A 208 1.74 -2.35 -7.68
C LEU A 208 1.04 -1.37 -8.63
N LEU A 209 0.99 -0.08 -8.27
CA LEU A 209 0.38 0.97 -9.10
C LEU A 209 1.10 1.12 -10.45
N ALA A 210 2.44 1.07 -10.45
CA ALA A 210 3.23 1.12 -11.68
C ALA A 210 3.00 -0.12 -12.57
N THR A 211 2.79 -1.29 -11.98
CA THR A 211 2.50 -2.53 -12.72
C THR A 211 1.11 -2.47 -13.34
N LEU A 212 0.10 -2.01 -12.59
CA LEU A 212 -1.25 -1.78 -13.10
C LEU A 212 -1.26 -0.74 -14.24
N GLY A 213 -0.45 0.32 -14.12
CA GLY A 213 -0.27 1.35 -15.14
C GLY A 213 0.27 0.86 -16.50
N ARG A 214 0.75 -0.39 -16.59
CA ARG A 214 1.11 -0.99 -17.89
C ARG A 214 -0.11 -1.41 -18.71
N ARG A 215 -1.27 -1.61 -18.05
CA ARG A 215 -2.49 -2.17 -18.65
C ARG A 215 -3.72 -1.28 -18.46
N LEU A 216 -3.71 -0.43 -17.44
CA LEU A 216 -4.79 0.50 -17.08
C LEU A 216 -4.28 1.94 -17.10
N GLY A 217 -5.18 2.90 -17.27
CA GLY A 217 -4.87 4.31 -17.00
C GLY A 217 -4.70 4.53 -15.50
N VAL A 218 -3.55 5.05 -15.08
CA VAL A 218 -3.27 5.41 -13.67
C VAL A 218 -2.89 6.88 -13.62
N THR A 219 -3.68 7.69 -12.91
CA THR A 219 -3.41 9.11 -12.65
C THR A 219 -3.20 9.32 -11.16
N VAL A 220 -2.10 9.96 -10.77
CA VAL A 220 -1.78 10.27 -9.37
C VAL A 220 -1.93 11.76 -9.15
N LEU A 221 -2.90 12.16 -8.33
CA LEU A 221 -3.08 13.53 -7.89
C LEU A 221 -2.18 13.78 -6.68
N VAL A 222 -1.04 14.41 -6.88
CA VAL A 222 -0.08 14.73 -5.82
C VAL A 222 -0.40 16.10 -5.23
N GLY A 223 -0.49 16.18 -3.90
CA GLY A 223 -0.77 17.44 -3.23
C GLY A 223 0.43 18.39 -3.31
N ALA A 224 0.27 19.54 -3.96
CA ALA A 224 1.23 20.63 -3.98
C ALA A 224 0.63 21.85 -3.29
N THR A 225 1.38 22.45 -2.36
CA THR A 225 0.96 23.63 -1.60
C THR A 225 1.11 24.92 -2.41
N GLY A 226 1.93 24.90 -3.46
CA GLY A 226 2.38 26.06 -4.21
C GLY A 226 3.58 26.76 -3.57
N ASP A 227 4.10 26.24 -2.45
CA ASP A 227 5.32 26.70 -1.81
C ASP A 227 6.51 25.82 -2.27
N PRO A 228 7.53 26.40 -2.95
CA PRO A 228 8.65 25.63 -3.49
C PRO A 228 9.46 24.85 -2.44
N HIS A 229 9.51 25.30 -1.19
CA HIS A 229 10.22 24.60 -0.12
C HIS A 229 9.41 23.41 0.41
N ALA A 230 8.11 23.59 0.59
CA ALA A 230 7.20 22.52 1.00
C ALA A 230 7.01 21.47 -0.11
N ASP A 231 7.10 21.87 -1.38
CA ASP A 231 6.84 21.03 -2.55
C ASP A 231 8.10 20.38 -3.15
N THR A 232 9.25 20.48 -2.47
CA THR A 232 10.54 19.90 -2.93
C THR A 232 10.45 18.41 -3.30
N LEU A 233 9.68 17.62 -2.56
CA LEU A 233 9.46 16.19 -2.85
C LEU A 233 8.45 15.94 -3.97
N VAL A 234 7.60 16.93 -4.31
CA VAL A 234 6.63 16.83 -5.42
C VAL A 234 7.32 17.14 -6.75
N GLY A 235 8.18 18.17 -6.77
CA GLY A 235 8.95 18.56 -7.95
C GLY A 235 10.04 17.57 -8.38
N ALA A 236 10.37 16.57 -7.55
CA ALA A 236 11.30 15.49 -7.92
C ALA A 236 10.62 14.33 -8.68
N VAL A 237 9.28 14.32 -8.75
CA VAL A 237 8.50 13.21 -9.31
C VAL A 237 7.65 13.66 -10.50
N ALA A 238 7.24 14.94 -10.57
CA ALA A 238 6.58 15.54 -11.74
C ALA A 238 7.59 15.90 -12.83
#